data_AF-A0A371J8R6-F1
#
_entry.id   AF-A0A371J8R6-F1
#
_cell.length_a   1.000
_cell.length_b   1.000
_cell.length_c   1.000
_cell.angle_alpha   90.00
_cell.angle_beta   90.00
_cell.angle_gamma   90.00
#
_symmetry.space_group_name_H-M   'P 1'
#
loop_
_entity.id
_entity.type
_entity.pdbx_description
1 polymer ?
#
loop_
_entity_poly.entity_id
_entity_poly.type
_entity_poly.pdbx_seq_one_letter_code
_entity_poly.pdbx_strand_id
1 'polypeptide(L)'
;MNKQPNSNAKQALNMLKMEVANELGYNYNSVNDKIESNAPQGTLEGTAKNVLAGEQVGGQMTKNLVAMGEQALLNKYNSNQQ
;
A
#
# COMPACT_ATOMS: atom_id res chain seq x y z
N MET A 1 18.79 -12.99 -6.04
CA MET A 1 19.26 -11.85 -5.23
C MET A 1 18.16 -11.45 -4.26
N ASN A 2 18.32 -11.73 -2.97
CA ASN A 2 17.40 -11.23 -1.94
C ASN A 2 17.85 -9.81 -1.57
N LYS A 3 17.38 -8.81 -2.33
CA LYS A 3 17.73 -7.41 -2.06
C LYS A 3 17.04 -7.03 -0.76
N GLN A 4 17.81 -6.77 0.30
CA GLN A 4 17.20 -6.31 1.54
C GLN A 4 16.42 -5.02 1.26
N PRO A 5 15.15 -4.93 1.68
CA PRO A 5 14.36 -3.72 1.47
C PRO A 5 15.07 -2.54 2.14
N ASN A 6 15.26 -1.46 1.38
CA ASN A 6 15.75 -0.20 1.96
C ASN A 6 14.81 0.22 3.10
N SER A 7 15.35 0.46 4.30
CA SER A 7 14.55 0.82 5.49
C SER A 7 13.64 2.02 5.24
N ASN A 8 14.12 3.03 4.51
CA ASN A 8 13.34 4.23 4.18
C ASN A 8 12.20 3.89 3.22
N ALA A 9 12.44 3.00 2.25
CA ALA A 9 11.40 2.55 1.33
C ALA A 9 10.32 1.75 2.05
N LYS A 10 10.71 0.93 3.04
CA LYS A 10 9.74 0.20 3.89
C LYS A 10 8.88 1.15 4.70
N GLN A 11 9.48 2.17 5.32
CA GLN A 11 8.74 3.18 6.08
C GLN A 11 7.77 3.97 5.18
N ALA A 12 8.23 4.44 4.02
CA ALA A 12 7.39 5.12 3.04
C ALA A 12 6.23 4.24 2.55
N LEU A 13 6.50 2.97 2.28
CA LEU A 13 5.47 2.02 1.85
C LEU A 13 4.42 1.78 2.94
N ASN A 14 4.83 1.69 4.21
CA ASN A 14 3.89 1.54 5.32
C ASN A 14 3.04 2.80 5.53
N MET A 15 3.60 4.00 5.32
CA MET A 15 2.82 5.24 5.36
C MET A 15 1.80 5.29 4.21
N LEU A 16 2.19 4.91 3.00
CA LEU A 16 1.27 4.81 1.86
C LEU A 16 0.16 3.79 2.11
N LYS A 17 0.50 2.64 2.73
CA LYS A 17 -0.47 1.62 3.11
C LYS A 17 -1.52 2.17 4.09
N MET A 18 -1.08 2.90 5.10
CA MET A 18 -1.96 3.55 6.08
C MET A 18 -2.85 4.61 5.40
N GLU A 19 -2.27 5.45 4.56
CA GLU A 19 -3.00 6.48 3.79
C GLU A 19 -4.10 5.86 2.93
N VAL A 20 -3.75 4.89 2.07
CA VAL A 20 -4.71 4.21 1.19
C VAL A 20 -5.78 3.44 1.98
N ALA A 21 -5.41 2.80 3.09
CA ALA A 21 -6.39 2.13 3.95
C ALA A 21 -7.43 3.11 4.49
N ASN A 22 -6.98 4.26 4.98
CA ASN A 22 -7.87 5.31 5.49
C ASN A 22 -8.75 5.90 4.38
N GLU A 23 -8.20 6.14 3.18
CA GLU A 23 -8.96 6.62 2.01
C GLU A 23 -10.08 5.65 1.61
N LEU A 24 -9.84 4.35 1.73
CA LEU A 24 -10.81 3.30 1.42
C LEU A 24 -11.76 2.97 2.59
N GLY A 25 -11.60 3.64 3.74
CA GLY A 25 -12.45 3.44 4.92
C GLY A 25 -12.14 2.17 5.75
N TYR A 26 -10.93 1.63 5.62
CA TYR A 26 -10.42 0.52 6.41
C TYR A 26 -9.51 1.00 7.55
N ASN A 27 -9.36 0.15 8.57
CA ASN A 27 -8.44 0.42 9.67
C ASN A 27 -7.07 -0.16 9.35
N TYR A 28 -6.02 0.62 9.58
CA TYR A 28 -4.64 0.15 9.56
C TYR A 28 -4.14 -0.08 10.99
N ASN A 29 -3.77 -1.32 11.30
CA ASN A 29 -3.17 -1.68 12.58
C ASN A 29 -1.64 -1.55 12.49
N SER A 30 -1.11 -0.48 13.08
CA SER A 30 0.33 -0.17 13.04
C SER A 30 1.19 -1.14 13.86
N VAL A 31 0.61 -1.93 14.77
CA VAL A 31 1.35 -2.88 15.62
C VAL A 31 1.67 -4.16 14.85
N ASN A 32 0.74 -4.64 14.02
CA ASN A 32 0.89 -5.90 13.30
C ASN A 32 0.85 -5.77 11.76
N ASP A 33 0.84 -4.53 11.25
CA ASP A 33 0.82 -4.20 9.82
C ASP A 33 -0.37 -4.84 9.07
N LYS A 34 -1.55 -4.93 9.71
CA LYS A 34 -2.76 -5.48 9.10
C LYS A 34 -3.74 -4.41 8.64
N ILE A 35 -4.48 -4.72 7.57
CA ILE A 35 -5.69 -4.01 7.17
C ILE A 35 -6.88 -4.75 7.75
N GLU A 36 -7.74 -4.03 8.46
CA GLU A 36 -8.91 -4.57 9.12
C GLU A 36 -10.16 -3.84 8.63
N SER A 37 -11.13 -4.61 8.16
CA SER A 37 -12.45 -4.10 7.83
C SER A 37 -13.23 -3.75 9.10
N ASN A 38 -14.31 -2.98 8.95
CA ASN A 38 -15.22 -2.67 10.06
C ASN A 38 -16.15 -3.84 10.45
N ALA A 39 -15.91 -5.05 9.93
CA ALA A 39 -16.71 -6.23 10.22
C ALA A 39 -16.36 -6.85 11.59
N PRO A 40 -17.26 -7.68 12.18
CA PRO A 40 -16.99 -8.39 13.42
C PRO A 40 -15.76 -9.30 13.31
N GLN A 41 -14.74 -9.01 14.11
CA GLN A 41 -13.49 -9.77 14.14
C GLN A 41 -13.68 -11.13 14.81
N GLY A 42 -12.85 -12.11 14.43
CA GLY A 42 -12.94 -13.49 14.96
C GLY A 42 -14.08 -14.32 14.35
N THR A 43 -14.76 -13.81 13.31
CA THR A 43 -15.76 -14.55 12.53
C THR A 43 -15.22 -14.92 11.15
N LEU A 44 -15.81 -15.92 10.51
CA LEU A 44 -15.48 -16.29 9.12
C LEU A 44 -15.75 -15.12 8.16
N GLU A 45 -16.88 -14.43 8.33
CA GLU A 45 -17.23 -13.25 7.53
C GLU A 45 -16.23 -12.11 7.73
N GLY A 46 -15.88 -11.78 8.98
CA GLY A 46 -14.89 -10.73 9.28
C GLY A 46 -13.53 -11.05 8.70
N THR A 47 -13.12 -12.33 8.74
CA THR A 47 -11.87 -12.80 8.14
C THR A 47 -11.89 -12.61 6.63
N ALA A 48 -12.97 -13.01 5.95
CA ALA A 48 -13.13 -12.79 4.51
C ALA A 48 -13.11 -11.31 4.13
N LYS A 49 -13.78 -10.45 4.91
CA LYS A 49 -13.78 -9.00 4.68
C LYS A 49 -12.42 -8.35 4.92
N ASN A 50 -11.63 -8.83 5.87
CA ASN A 50 -10.25 -8.36 6.08
C ASN A 50 -9.32 -8.75 4.91
N VAL A 51 -9.49 -9.95 4.35
CA VAL A 51 -8.73 -10.37 3.15
C VAL A 51 -9.06 -9.44 1.99
N LEU A 52 -10.35 -9.24 1.69
CA LEU A 52 -10.78 -8.32 0.63
C LEU A 52 -10.27 -6.90 0.84
N ALA A 53 -10.33 -6.39 2.08
CA ALA A 53 -9.79 -5.07 2.41
C ALA A 53 -8.28 -4.98 2.15
N GLY A 54 -7.53 -6.01 2.54
CA GLY A 54 -6.09 -6.10 2.27
C GLY A 54 -5.77 -6.14 0.76
N GLU A 55 -6.55 -6.88 -0.03
CA GLU A 55 -6.42 -6.95 -1.49
C GLU A 55 -6.69 -5.59 -2.14
N GLN A 56 -7.75 -4.90 -1.72
CA GLN A 56 -8.12 -3.59 -2.26
C GLN A 56 -7.06 -2.52 -1.95
N VAL A 57 -6.59 -2.47 -0.69
CA VAL A 57 -5.50 -1.56 -0.30
C VAL A 57 -4.23 -1.88 -1.09
N GLY A 58 -3.83 -3.16 -1.14
CA GLY A 58 -2.65 -3.59 -1.88
C GLY A 58 -2.71 -3.23 -3.37
N GLY A 59 -3.85 -3.48 -4.02
CA GLY A 59 -4.07 -3.14 -5.43
C GLY A 59 -3.96 -1.64 -5.70
N GLN A 60 -4.58 -0.81 -4.86
CA GLN A 60 -4.50 0.65 -5.00
C GLN A 60 -3.08 1.18 -4.74
N MET A 61 -2.37 0.63 -3.75
CA MET A 61 -0.96 0.96 -3.51
C MET A 61 -0.09 0.63 -4.73
N THR A 62 -0.25 -0.56 -5.32
CA THR A 62 0.50 -0.95 -6.52
C THR A 62 0.23 0.02 -7.67
N LYS A 63 -1.03 0.39 -7.90
CA LYS A 63 -1.40 1.38 -8.93
C LYS A 63 -0.70 2.72 -8.69
N ASN A 64 -0.68 3.21 -7.45
CA ASN A 64 0.00 4.47 -7.10
C ASN A 64 1.51 4.40 -7.35
N LEU A 65 2.16 3.30 -6.94
CA LEU A 65 3.60 3.11 -7.13
C LEU A 65 3.99 3.03 -8.61
N VAL A 66 3.18 2.36 -9.44
CA VAL A 66 3.40 2.31 -10.89
C VAL A 66 3.31 3.70 -11.50
N ALA A 67 2.28 4.48 -11.18
CA ALA A 67 2.13 5.84 -11.67
C ALA A 67 3.30 6.75 -11.26
N MET A 68 3.78 6.65 -10.02
CA MET A 68 4.97 7.37 -9.56
C MET A 68 6.23 6.95 -10.34
N GLY A 69 6.38 5.66 -10.61
CA GLY A 69 7.49 5.12 -11.40
C GLY A 69 7.47 5.64 -12.85
N GLU A 70 6.31 5.63 -13.50
CA GLU A 70 6.12 6.19 -14.84
C GLU A 70 6.48 7.68 -14.88
N GLN A 71 5.98 8.47 -13.92
CA GLN A 71 6.29 9.90 -13.84
C GLN A 71 7.79 10.15 -13.61
N ALA A 72 8.44 9.36 -12.74
CA ALA A 72 9.87 9.47 -12.49
C ALA A 72 10.71 9.19 -13.75
N LEU A 73 10.29 8.21 -14.56
CA LEU A 73 10.94 7.89 -15.84
C LEU A 73 10.76 9.02 -16.85
N LEU A 74 9.56 9.58 -16.98
CA LEU A 74 9.30 10.73 -17.86
C LEU A 74 10.13 11.95 -17.46
N ASN A 75 10.19 12.26 -16.16
CA ASN A 75 11.00 13.37 -15.65
C ASN A 75 12.48 13.17 -15.99
N LYS A 76 13.01 11.96 -15.79
CA LYS A 76 14.40 11.63 -16.13
C LYS A 76 14.67 11.78 -17.63
N TYR A 77 13.73 11.34 -18.48
CA TYR A 77 13.86 11.52 -19.92
C TYR A 77 13.92 13.00 -20.30
N ASN A 78 12.99 13.82 -19.80
CA ASN A 78 12.92 15.25 -20.11
C ASN A 78 14.13 16.03 -19.58
N SER A 79 14.64 15.70 -18.39
CA SER A 79 15.84 16.34 -17.83
C SER A 79 17.13 16.00 -18.59
N ASN A 80 17.18 14.86 -19.28
CA ASN A 80 18.33 14.48 -20.11
C ASN A 80 18.29 15.08 -21.52
N GLN A 81 17.19 15.75 -21.89
CA GLN A 81 17.03 16.45 -23.18
C GLN A 81 17.32 17.97 -23.07
N GLN A 82 17.70 18.44 -21.87
CA GLN A 82 18.19 19.79 -21.59
C GLN A 82 19.72 19.78 -21.48
#